data_AF-A0A953Q4Z9-F1
#
_entry.id   AF-A0A953Q4Z9-F1
#
_cell.length_a   1.000
_cell.length_b   1.000
_cell.length_c   1.000
_cell.angle_alpha   90.00
_cell.angle_beta   90.00
_cell.angle_gamma   90.00
#
_symmetry.space_group_name_H-M   'P 1'
#
loop_
_entity.id
_entity.type
_entity.pdbx_description
1 polymer ?
#
loop_
_entity_poly.entity_id
_entity_poly.type
_entity_poly.pdbx_seq_one_letter_code
_entity_poly.pdbx_strand_id
1 'polypeptide(L)'
;MRTTREWFLPTGEGSIIPTAHGKLVLITPDHIVLYSSELEPLKELCLPPPGLQNASLDEVRHSPRGKSILLVYRSTDDLDQTRGPVGRGRYDFVSIDAGTLSVVRTWKENGWENTWQGPEPINSLGGNVDEISDDGILRHLGGAIILRKFDESWRLACYLRPYCGRARFVDNQTLMLRFRQTPGPWRENSIGLLGTDGRLQFAQQLGYKENDRLGPIAVSADGHRFAILLYRLEGEIDFADYHIRSPHTTLQSILVYDIPSRHWLFGLEANKKMSRYEPAPGGFFELPEYALSPDGSLMAILADDSVQVYRLPPPCSGSAAAK
;
A
#
# COMPACT_ATOMS: atom_id res chain seq x y z
N MET A 1 -19.35 1.99 28.19
CA MET A 1 -18.76 2.80 27.11
C MET A 1 -19.71 2.73 25.93
N ARG A 2 -20.26 3.86 25.49
CA ARG A 2 -21.23 3.94 24.38
C ARG A 2 -20.48 4.58 23.21
N THR A 3 -20.18 3.82 22.18
CA THR A 3 -19.67 4.33 20.90
C THR A 3 -20.78 5.16 20.25
N THR A 4 -20.54 6.47 20.08
CA THR A 4 -21.62 7.45 19.81
C THR A 4 -21.88 7.73 18.33
N ARG A 5 -21.11 7.18 17.38
CA ARG A 5 -21.41 7.30 15.95
C ARG A 5 -21.01 6.05 15.20
N GLU A 6 -22.01 5.34 14.68
CA GLU A 6 -21.79 4.40 13.58
C GLU A 6 -21.67 5.24 12.30
N TRP A 7 -20.51 5.17 11.64
CA TRP A 7 -20.33 5.79 10.34
C TRP A 7 -20.82 4.82 9.27
N PHE A 8 -21.96 5.16 8.65
CA PHE A 8 -22.45 4.40 7.51
C PHE A 8 -21.69 4.85 6.26
N LEU A 9 -20.93 3.95 5.64
CA LEU A 9 -20.31 4.14 4.33
C LEU A 9 -21.24 3.49 3.28
N PRO A 10 -22.19 4.23 2.68
CA PRO A 10 -23.26 3.64 1.87
C PRO A 10 -22.79 2.83 0.65
N THR A 11 -21.54 2.97 0.23
CA THR A 11 -21.00 2.32 -0.98
C THR A 11 -19.78 1.44 -0.72
N GLY A 12 -19.27 1.32 0.51
CA GLY A 12 -18.00 0.62 0.77
C GLY A 12 -16.75 1.28 0.16
N GLU A 13 -16.91 2.37 -0.61
CA GLU A 13 -15.84 3.13 -1.28
C GLU A 13 -15.29 4.26 -0.37
N GLY A 14 -15.09 3.95 0.90
CA GLY A 14 -14.53 4.89 1.87
C GLY A 14 -13.14 4.48 2.32
N SER A 15 -12.34 5.43 2.80
CA SER A 15 -11.07 5.13 3.45
C SER A 15 -10.89 5.96 4.72
N ILE A 16 -10.23 5.37 5.72
CA ILE A 16 -9.82 6.05 6.94
C ILE A 16 -8.30 6.12 6.92
N ILE A 17 -7.77 7.34 7.00
CA ILE A 17 -6.34 7.60 6.96
C ILE A 17 -5.94 8.20 8.31
N PRO A 18 -5.13 7.53 9.13
CA PRO A 18 -4.56 8.15 10.31
C PRO A 18 -3.60 9.26 9.87
N THR A 19 -3.67 10.41 10.52
CA THR A 19 -2.77 11.54 10.25
C THR A 19 -1.93 11.86 11.48
N ALA A 20 -1.00 12.81 11.33
CA ALA A 20 -0.17 13.23 12.45
C ALA A 20 -1.00 13.77 13.63
N HIS A 21 -0.47 13.59 14.85
CA HIS A 21 -1.05 14.12 16.09
C HIS A 21 -2.43 13.52 16.48
N GLY A 22 -2.68 12.26 16.14
CA GLY A 22 -3.89 11.55 16.57
C GLY A 22 -5.17 11.97 15.87
N LYS A 23 -5.05 12.79 14.81
CA LYS A 23 -6.16 13.12 13.92
C LYS A 23 -6.38 11.99 12.91
N LEU A 24 -7.55 11.98 12.28
CA LEU A 24 -7.87 11.04 11.22
C LEU A 24 -8.63 11.74 10.11
N VAL A 25 -8.48 11.24 8.89
CA VAL A 25 -9.25 11.68 7.73
C VAL A 25 -10.18 10.56 7.32
N LEU A 26 -11.46 10.88 7.21
CA LEU A 26 -12.48 10.02 6.60
C LEU A 26 -12.72 10.51 5.18
N ILE A 27 -12.67 9.60 4.23
CA ILE A 27 -12.95 9.87 2.82
C ILE A 27 -14.19 9.08 2.43
N THR A 28 -15.14 9.77 1.84
CA THR A 28 -16.33 9.23 1.20
C THR A 28 -16.33 9.64 -0.28
N PRO A 29 -17.28 9.13 -1.10
CA PRO A 29 -17.37 9.54 -2.50
C PRO A 29 -17.55 11.06 -2.72
N ASP A 30 -18.18 11.74 -1.78
CA ASP A 30 -18.63 13.13 -1.88
C ASP A 30 -17.88 14.12 -0.97
N HIS A 31 -17.19 13.63 0.06
CA HIS A 31 -16.48 14.50 1.01
C HIS A 31 -15.22 13.87 1.62
N ILE A 32 -14.33 14.74 2.07
CA ILE A 32 -13.20 14.41 2.93
C ILE A 32 -13.36 15.20 4.23
N VAL A 33 -13.39 14.50 5.35
CA VAL A 33 -13.55 15.13 6.67
C VAL A 33 -12.36 14.80 7.55
N LEU A 34 -11.75 15.84 8.10
CA LEU A 34 -10.68 15.74 9.09
C LEU A 34 -11.30 15.78 10.48
N TYR A 35 -10.95 14.80 11.30
CA TYR A 35 -11.41 14.68 12.67
C TYR A 35 -10.26 14.87 13.67
N SER A 36 -10.60 15.36 14.86
CA SER A 36 -9.72 15.36 16.04
C SER A 36 -9.54 13.94 16.60
N SER A 37 -8.65 13.79 17.58
CA SER A 37 -8.50 12.53 18.34
C SER A 37 -9.75 12.14 19.11
N GLU A 38 -10.60 13.12 19.45
CA GLU A 38 -11.88 12.94 20.12
C GLU A 38 -13.04 12.74 19.13
N LEU A 39 -12.74 12.52 17.84
CA LEU A 39 -13.72 12.30 16.77
C LEU A 39 -14.65 13.49 16.49
N GLU A 40 -14.19 14.71 16.79
CA GLU A 40 -14.89 15.93 16.42
C GLU A 40 -14.47 16.38 15.02
N PRO A 41 -15.41 16.71 14.11
CA PRO A 41 -15.06 17.19 12.78
C PRO A 41 -14.39 18.57 12.90
N LEU A 42 -13.16 18.67 12.38
CA LEU A 42 -12.35 19.89 12.39
C LEU A 42 -12.48 20.67 11.08
N LYS A 43 -12.55 19.95 9.96
CA LYS A 43 -12.66 20.53 8.63
C LYS A 43 -13.25 19.54 7.65
N GLU A 44 -13.93 20.05 6.64
CA GLU A 44 -14.52 19.28 5.56
C GLU A 44 -14.11 19.88 4.21
N LEU A 45 -13.94 19.01 3.22
CA LEU A 45 -13.65 19.33 1.83
C LEU A 45 -14.60 18.53 0.94
N CYS A 46 -15.46 19.21 0.19
CA CYS A 46 -16.35 18.57 -0.78
C CYS A 46 -15.58 18.05 -2.00
N LEU A 47 -16.00 16.90 -2.52
CA LEU A 47 -15.47 16.26 -3.71
C LEU A 47 -16.50 16.28 -4.86
N PRO A 48 -16.06 16.44 -6.12
CA PRO A 48 -14.71 16.85 -6.51
C PRO A 48 -14.43 18.32 -6.13
N PRO A 49 -13.17 18.72 -5.91
CA PRO A 49 -12.82 20.12 -5.68
C PRO A 49 -13.29 21.03 -6.83
N PRO A 50 -13.46 22.35 -6.57
CA PRO A 50 -13.85 23.30 -7.61
C PRO A 50 -12.93 23.21 -8.83
N GLY A 51 -13.54 23.09 -10.03
CA GLY A 51 -12.82 22.95 -11.30
C GLY A 51 -12.69 21.52 -11.84
N LEU A 52 -13.19 20.50 -11.12
CA LEU A 52 -13.16 19.08 -11.53
C LEU A 52 -14.57 18.45 -11.63
N GLN A 53 -15.58 19.23 -12.02
CA GLN A 53 -17.00 18.85 -11.97
C GLN A 53 -17.37 17.68 -12.93
N ASN A 54 -16.58 17.44 -13.98
CA ASN A 54 -16.77 16.34 -14.95
C ASN A 54 -15.75 15.20 -14.75
N ALA A 55 -15.37 14.92 -13.50
CA ALA A 55 -14.36 13.91 -13.22
C ALA A 55 -14.86 12.95 -12.14
N SER A 56 -14.68 11.65 -12.38
CA SER A 56 -14.97 10.61 -11.38
C SER A 56 -13.72 10.36 -10.56
N LEU A 57 -13.85 10.30 -9.23
CA LEU A 57 -12.78 9.87 -8.36
C LEU A 57 -12.44 8.40 -8.69
N ASP A 58 -11.24 8.16 -9.20
CA ASP A 58 -10.76 6.84 -9.62
C ASP A 58 -10.00 6.18 -8.47
N GLU A 59 -9.09 6.92 -7.83
CA GLU A 59 -8.26 6.39 -6.76
C GLU A 59 -7.96 7.43 -5.68
N VAL A 60 -7.76 6.93 -4.46
CA VAL A 60 -7.25 7.68 -3.32
C VAL A 60 -5.97 7.00 -2.84
N ARG A 61 -4.89 7.78 -2.75
CA ARG A 61 -3.61 7.32 -2.19
C ARG A 61 -3.22 8.21 -1.02
N HIS A 62 -2.43 7.68 -0.10
CA HIS A 62 -1.91 8.45 1.01
C HIS A 62 -0.44 8.12 1.27
N SER A 63 0.31 9.12 1.73
CA SER A 63 1.69 8.94 2.17
C SER A 63 1.76 7.95 3.35
N PRO A 64 2.89 7.26 3.57
CA PRO A 64 3.06 6.37 4.72
C PRO A 64 2.86 7.08 6.05
N ARG A 65 3.23 8.37 6.11
CA ARG A 65 3.11 9.20 7.31
C ARG A 65 1.71 9.79 7.51
N GLY A 66 0.79 9.56 6.57
CA GLY A 66 -0.53 10.16 6.58
C GLY A 66 -0.52 11.69 6.53
N LYS A 67 0.53 12.31 5.97
CA LYS A 67 0.63 13.78 5.82
C LYS A 67 0.05 14.27 4.50
N SER A 68 0.17 13.46 3.45
CA SER A 68 -0.30 13.81 2.12
C SER A 68 -1.34 12.79 1.66
N ILE A 69 -2.41 13.30 1.04
CA ILE A 69 -3.43 12.54 0.31
C ILE A 69 -3.32 12.93 -1.15
N LEU A 70 -3.40 11.96 -2.05
CA LEU A 70 -3.51 12.17 -3.48
C LEU A 70 -4.86 11.64 -3.95
N LEU A 71 -5.68 12.52 -4.51
CA LEU A 71 -6.89 12.16 -5.22
C LEU A 71 -6.55 12.07 -6.71
N VAL A 72 -6.94 10.95 -7.32
CA VAL A 72 -6.78 10.71 -8.76
C VAL A 72 -8.17 10.71 -9.37
N TYR A 73 -8.42 11.67 -10.23
CA TYR A 73 -9.66 11.80 -10.97
C TYR A 73 -9.44 11.37 -12.41
N ARG A 74 -10.36 10.56 -12.93
CA ARG A 74 -10.42 10.24 -14.36
C ARG A 74 -11.43 11.17 -15.03
N SER A 75 -11.03 11.80 -16.14
CA SER A 75 -11.94 12.61 -16.95
C SER A 75 -13.07 11.74 -17.50
N THR A 76 -14.33 12.16 -17.32
CA THR A 76 -15.48 11.43 -17.90
C THR A 76 -15.58 11.61 -19.40
N ASP A 77 -15.02 12.70 -19.93
CA ASP A 77 -15.05 13.03 -21.36
C ASP A 77 -14.20 12.05 -22.19
N ASP A 78 -13.26 11.33 -21.56
CA ASP A 78 -12.40 10.32 -22.18
C ASP A 78 -12.95 8.88 -22.08
N LEU A 79 -14.12 8.69 -21.45
CA LEU A 79 -14.74 7.36 -21.32
C LEU A 79 -15.22 6.77 -22.64
N ASP A 80 -15.26 7.58 -23.72
CA ASP A 80 -15.98 7.21 -24.94
C ASP A 80 -15.14 6.52 -26.04
N GLN A 81 -13.80 6.42 -25.95
CA GLN A 81 -13.01 5.83 -27.04
C GLN A 81 -11.78 5.03 -26.59
N THR A 82 -11.98 3.78 -26.16
CA THR A 82 -11.30 2.55 -26.67
C THR A 82 -11.42 1.41 -25.65
N ARG A 83 -12.09 0.32 -26.04
CA ARG A 83 -12.23 -0.94 -25.28
C ARG A 83 -10.90 -1.70 -25.19
N GLY A 84 -9.92 -1.16 -24.47
CA GLY A 84 -8.69 -1.85 -24.10
C GLY A 84 -8.46 -1.77 -22.59
N PRO A 85 -7.73 -2.72 -21.97
CA PRO A 85 -7.48 -2.77 -20.52
C PRO A 85 -6.58 -1.64 -20.00
N VAL A 86 -6.17 -0.69 -20.86
CA VAL A 86 -5.31 0.44 -20.51
C VAL A 86 -5.97 1.70 -21.05
N GLY A 87 -6.74 2.38 -20.20
CA GLY A 87 -7.41 3.62 -20.56
C GLY A 87 -6.39 4.70 -20.92
N ARG A 88 -6.48 5.26 -22.13
CA ARG A 88 -5.68 6.41 -22.57
C ARG A 88 -6.12 7.73 -21.95
N GLY A 89 -7.00 7.67 -20.96
CA GLY A 89 -7.66 8.82 -20.38
C GLY A 89 -6.68 9.80 -19.73
N ARG A 90 -7.09 11.05 -19.73
CA ARG A 90 -6.45 12.10 -18.95
C ARG A 90 -6.81 11.94 -17.46
N TYR A 91 -5.79 12.06 -16.63
CA TYR A 91 -5.92 12.06 -15.19
C TYR A 91 -5.69 13.45 -14.61
N ASP A 92 -6.58 13.84 -13.71
CA ASP A 92 -6.48 15.03 -12.89
C ASP A 92 -6.04 14.61 -11.49
N PHE A 93 -4.93 15.17 -11.02
CA PHE A 93 -4.35 14.84 -9.72
C PHE A 93 -4.53 16.01 -8.77
N VAL A 94 -4.96 15.71 -7.54
CA VAL A 94 -5.10 16.70 -6.47
C VAL A 94 -4.34 16.20 -5.24
N SER A 95 -3.25 16.88 -4.90
CA SER A 95 -2.52 16.64 -3.66
C SER A 95 -3.06 17.52 -2.54
N ILE A 96 -3.35 16.92 -1.40
CA ILE A 96 -3.96 17.55 -0.22
C ILE A 96 -3.05 17.31 0.99
N ASP A 97 -2.84 18.35 1.78
CA ASP A 97 -2.27 18.22 3.12
C ASP A 97 -3.34 17.63 4.05
N ALA A 98 -3.08 16.44 4.57
CA ALA A 98 -4.05 15.69 5.36
C ALA A 98 -4.33 16.33 6.74
N GLY A 99 -3.38 17.11 7.28
CA GLY A 99 -3.52 17.74 8.60
C GLY A 99 -4.36 19.02 8.59
N THR A 100 -4.55 19.61 7.41
CA THR A 100 -5.26 20.89 7.21
C THR A 100 -6.33 20.81 6.13
N LEU A 101 -6.46 19.71 5.39
CA LEU A 101 -7.28 19.56 4.19
C LEU A 101 -7.16 20.72 3.20
N SER A 102 -5.98 21.32 3.07
CA SER A 102 -5.72 22.30 2.02
C SER A 102 -5.21 21.60 0.78
N VAL A 103 -5.73 21.98 -0.39
CA VAL A 103 -5.14 21.59 -1.68
C VAL A 103 -3.75 22.21 -1.78
N VAL A 104 -2.73 21.37 -1.82
CA VAL A 104 -1.33 21.77 -1.96
C VAL A 104 -1.00 21.97 -3.43
N ARG A 105 -1.54 21.10 -4.29
CA ARG A 105 -1.23 21.10 -5.72
C ARG A 105 -2.32 20.44 -6.53
N THR A 106 -2.53 20.94 -7.74
CA THR A 106 -3.26 20.25 -8.80
C THR A 106 -2.41 20.17 -10.06
N TRP A 107 -2.49 19.05 -10.78
CA TRP A 107 -1.85 18.92 -12.08
C TRP A 107 -2.59 17.86 -12.92
N LYS A 108 -2.30 17.84 -14.22
CA LYS A 108 -2.92 16.91 -15.17
C LYS A 108 -1.83 16.10 -15.84
N GLU A 109 -2.06 14.80 -16.03
CA GLU A 109 -1.19 13.98 -16.88
C GLU A 109 -2.03 13.11 -17.80
N ASN A 110 -1.50 12.87 -19.00
CA ASN A 110 -2.07 11.88 -19.90
C ASN A 110 -1.67 10.50 -19.41
N GLY A 111 -2.63 9.58 -19.25
CA GLY A 111 -2.38 8.24 -18.73
C GLY A 111 -1.36 7.42 -19.52
N TRP A 112 -1.04 7.82 -20.76
CA TRP A 112 -0.18 7.09 -21.69
C TRP A 112 1.05 7.85 -22.19
N GLU A 113 1.18 9.14 -21.91
CA GLU A 113 2.41 9.85 -22.30
C GLU A 113 3.52 9.45 -21.34
N ASN A 114 4.33 8.51 -21.81
CA ASN A 114 5.62 8.17 -21.25
C ASN A 114 6.49 9.43 -21.22
N THR A 115 6.40 10.18 -20.12
CA THR A 115 7.36 11.25 -19.81
C THR A 115 8.75 10.70 -19.46
N TRP A 116 8.92 9.37 -19.50
CA TRP A 116 10.21 8.71 -19.42
C TRP A 116 11.01 8.91 -20.71
N GLN A 117 12.05 9.75 -20.64
CA GLN A 117 13.02 9.96 -21.72
C GLN A 117 14.32 9.15 -21.53
N GLY A 118 14.28 8.09 -20.72
CA GLY A 118 15.48 7.29 -20.46
C GLY A 118 15.92 6.45 -21.66
N PRO A 119 17.13 5.87 -21.58
CA PRO A 119 17.78 5.21 -22.71
C PRO A 119 17.08 3.93 -23.19
N GLU A 120 16.15 3.39 -22.42
CA GLU A 120 15.43 2.17 -22.75
C GLU A 120 13.99 2.44 -23.15
N PRO A 121 13.48 1.78 -24.22
CA PRO A 121 12.07 1.81 -24.56
C PRO A 121 11.26 1.08 -23.50
N ILE A 122 10.94 1.76 -22.39
CA ILE A 122 9.89 1.35 -21.44
C ILE A 122 8.54 1.65 -22.12
N ASN A 123 8.34 1.04 -23.29
CA ASN A 123 7.25 1.30 -24.22
C ASN A 123 6.09 0.35 -23.92
N SER A 124 5.63 0.29 -22.68
CA SER A 124 4.35 -0.34 -22.40
C SER A 124 3.89 -0.03 -20.99
N LEU A 125 2.63 0.39 -20.93
CA LEU A 125 1.82 0.59 -19.73
C LEU A 125 2.09 1.92 -19.04
N GLY A 126 1.53 2.98 -19.62
CA GLY A 126 1.13 4.12 -18.83
C GLY A 126 0.33 3.64 -17.61
N GLY A 127 0.76 4.07 -16.43
CA GLY A 127 0.31 3.54 -15.15
C GLY A 127 -0.27 4.64 -14.29
N ASN A 128 -1.32 4.29 -13.54
CA ASN A 128 -1.81 5.09 -12.43
C ASN A 128 -0.69 5.31 -11.41
N VAL A 129 -0.82 6.34 -10.59
CA VAL A 129 0.09 6.53 -9.46
C VAL A 129 -0.17 5.40 -8.47
N ASP A 130 0.78 4.48 -8.34
CA ASP A 130 0.62 3.31 -7.48
C ASP A 130 0.73 3.70 -6.00
N GLU A 131 1.71 4.53 -5.67
CA GLU A 131 2.08 4.88 -4.31
C GLU A 131 2.60 6.33 -4.23
N ILE A 132 2.40 6.98 -3.09
CA ILE A 132 2.89 8.34 -2.83
C ILE A 132 3.69 8.39 -1.53
N SER A 133 4.58 9.36 -1.43
CA SER A 133 5.25 9.80 -0.21
C SER A 133 4.80 11.23 0.13
N ASP A 134 5.40 11.87 1.14
CA ASP A 134 5.02 13.25 1.47
C ASP A 134 5.39 14.22 0.34
N ASP A 135 6.48 13.95 -0.41
CA ASP A 135 7.07 14.87 -1.40
C ASP A 135 7.17 14.30 -2.82
N GLY A 136 6.75 13.06 -3.04
CA GLY A 136 6.87 12.40 -4.33
C GLY A 136 5.89 11.27 -4.61
N ILE A 137 5.98 10.74 -5.82
CA ILE A 137 5.10 9.70 -6.35
C ILE A 137 5.91 8.60 -7.02
N LEU A 138 5.35 7.39 -7.04
CA LEU A 138 5.93 6.20 -7.64
C LEU A 138 4.99 5.57 -8.66
N ARG A 139 5.57 5.02 -9.73
CA ARG A 139 4.88 4.20 -10.74
C ARG A 139 5.64 2.93 -11.07
N HIS A 140 4.90 1.87 -11.34
CA HIS A 140 5.39 0.64 -11.94
C HIS A 140 5.16 0.66 -13.45
N LEU A 141 6.23 0.48 -14.23
CA LEU A 141 6.16 0.45 -15.70
C LEU A 141 6.78 -0.84 -16.22
N GLY A 142 5.96 -1.85 -16.53
CA GLY A 142 6.41 -3.05 -17.25
C GLY A 142 7.57 -3.84 -16.58
N GLY A 143 7.81 -3.67 -15.28
CA GLY A 143 8.96 -4.24 -14.56
C GLY A 143 10.02 -3.22 -14.12
N ALA A 144 9.80 -1.94 -14.41
CA ALA A 144 10.55 -0.82 -13.84
C ALA A 144 9.79 -0.20 -12.67
N ILE A 145 10.54 0.43 -11.76
CA ILE A 145 10.02 1.37 -10.79
C ILE A 145 10.60 2.72 -11.15
N ILE A 146 9.73 3.68 -11.49
CA ILE A 146 10.09 5.07 -11.65
C ILE A 146 9.48 5.89 -10.52
N LEU A 147 10.16 6.96 -10.15
CA LEU A 147 9.66 7.88 -9.15
C LEU A 147 10.05 9.31 -9.51
N ARG A 148 9.36 10.26 -8.90
CA ARG A 148 9.74 11.67 -8.93
C ARG A 148 9.26 12.35 -7.66
N LYS A 149 9.92 13.44 -7.29
CA LYS A 149 9.26 14.45 -6.47
C LYS A 149 8.27 15.23 -7.32
N PHE A 150 7.29 15.88 -6.70
CA PHE A 150 6.23 16.56 -7.45
C PHE A 150 6.75 17.62 -8.44
N ASP A 151 7.87 18.28 -8.15
CA ASP A 151 8.49 19.33 -8.99
C ASP A 151 9.67 18.82 -9.85
N GLU A 152 9.96 17.53 -9.81
CA GLU A 152 11.12 16.96 -10.48
C GLU A 152 10.69 16.11 -11.68
N SER A 153 11.64 15.85 -12.58
CA SER A 153 11.45 14.89 -13.66
C SER A 153 11.42 13.46 -13.11
N TRP A 154 10.72 12.57 -13.84
CA TRP A 154 10.78 11.13 -13.56
C TRP A 154 12.21 10.62 -13.65
N ARG A 155 12.58 9.82 -12.65
CA ARG A 155 13.85 9.09 -12.60
C ARG A 155 13.61 7.62 -12.35
N LEU A 156 14.51 6.80 -12.90
CA LEU A 156 14.50 5.37 -12.68
C LEU A 156 15.02 5.07 -11.28
N ALA A 157 14.24 4.33 -10.50
CA ALA A 157 14.69 3.80 -9.21
C ALA A 157 15.16 2.35 -9.34
N CYS A 158 14.47 1.56 -10.18
CA CYS A 158 14.81 0.16 -10.41
C CYS A 158 14.40 -0.24 -11.83
N TYR A 159 15.25 -0.98 -12.55
CA TYR A 159 14.91 -1.58 -13.83
C TYR A 159 15.40 -3.03 -13.95
N LEU A 160 14.51 -3.91 -14.44
CA LEU A 160 14.75 -5.32 -14.77
C LEU A 160 15.34 -6.23 -13.67
N ARG A 161 15.21 -7.54 -13.91
CA ARG A 161 15.38 -8.65 -12.97
C ARG A 161 16.80 -8.75 -12.36
N PRO A 162 16.94 -9.33 -11.15
CA PRO A 162 15.88 -9.96 -10.36
C PRO A 162 15.16 -9.03 -9.37
N TYR A 163 15.49 -7.74 -9.31
CA TYR A 163 15.19 -6.92 -8.12
C TYR A 163 14.02 -5.93 -8.26
N CYS A 164 13.34 -5.80 -9.39
CA CYS A 164 12.21 -4.87 -9.46
C CYS A 164 10.90 -5.60 -9.13
N GLY A 165 10.50 -5.46 -7.88
CA GLY A 165 9.26 -5.98 -7.31
C GLY A 165 8.09 -5.00 -7.37
N ARG A 166 7.01 -5.31 -6.64
CA ARG A 166 6.03 -4.28 -6.24
C ARG A 166 6.65 -3.44 -5.12
N ALA A 167 6.62 -2.13 -5.26
CA ALA A 167 7.19 -1.19 -4.33
C ALA A 167 6.10 -0.43 -3.57
N ARG A 168 6.38 -0.12 -2.30
CA ARG A 168 5.61 0.79 -1.47
C ARG A 168 6.56 1.70 -0.70
N PHE A 169 6.22 2.99 -0.57
CA PHE A 169 6.99 3.88 0.30
C PHE A 169 6.87 3.40 1.75
N VAL A 170 7.99 3.38 2.45
CA VAL A 170 8.00 3.23 3.91
C VAL A 170 8.23 4.58 4.58
N ASP A 171 9.05 5.41 3.95
CA ASP A 171 9.23 6.82 4.20
C ASP A 171 9.52 7.53 2.87
N ASN A 172 9.92 8.81 2.89
CA ASN A 172 10.19 9.59 1.67
C ASN A 172 11.49 9.16 0.93
N GLN A 173 12.33 8.35 1.56
CA GLN A 173 13.66 7.96 1.08
C GLN A 173 13.82 6.45 0.86
N THR A 174 12.87 5.65 1.33
CA THR A 174 12.97 4.20 1.35
C THR A 174 11.70 3.55 0.80
N LEU A 175 11.89 2.64 -0.14
CA LEU A 175 10.87 1.77 -0.71
C LEU A 175 11.03 0.37 -0.15
N MET A 176 9.93 -0.24 0.28
CA MET A 176 9.85 -1.68 0.49
C MET A 176 9.51 -2.33 -0.85
N LEU A 177 10.33 -3.30 -1.26
CA LEU A 177 10.14 -4.10 -2.45
C LEU A 177 9.62 -5.49 -2.07
N ARG A 178 8.55 -5.93 -2.74
CA ARG A 178 8.14 -7.33 -2.80
C ARG A 178 8.54 -7.88 -4.17
N PHE A 179 9.62 -8.67 -4.21
CA PHE A 179 10.13 -9.19 -5.48
C PHE A 179 9.10 -10.11 -6.14
N ARG A 180 8.86 -9.89 -7.43
CA ARG A 180 7.89 -10.68 -8.20
C ARG A 180 8.46 -12.08 -8.40
N GLN A 181 7.60 -13.09 -8.28
CA GLN A 181 7.94 -14.49 -8.56
C GLN A 181 8.50 -14.61 -9.98
N THR A 182 9.81 -14.75 -10.11
CA THR A 182 10.44 -15.12 -11.37
C THR A 182 10.96 -16.54 -11.24
N PRO A 183 10.70 -17.43 -12.23
CA PRO A 183 11.39 -18.72 -12.27
C PRO A 183 12.91 -18.47 -12.27
N GLY A 184 13.62 -18.94 -11.25
CA GLY A 184 15.04 -18.67 -11.03
C GLY A 184 15.53 -19.15 -9.65
N PRO A 185 16.83 -19.03 -9.35
CA PRO A 185 17.43 -19.53 -8.10
C PRO A 185 16.92 -18.80 -6.85
N TRP A 186 16.37 -17.59 -7.00
CA TRP A 186 15.64 -16.88 -5.95
C TRP A 186 14.18 -17.36 -5.97
N ARG A 187 13.85 -18.23 -5.01
CA ARG A 187 12.51 -18.78 -4.84
C ARG A 187 11.55 -17.69 -4.35
N GLU A 188 10.26 -18.05 -4.39
CA GLU A 188 9.10 -17.27 -4.01
C GLU A 188 9.32 -16.45 -2.71
N ASN A 189 8.67 -15.28 -2.61
CA ASN A 189 8.52 -14.50 -1.36
C ASN A 189 9.76 -13.77 -0.83
N SER A 190 10.55 -13.17 -1.70
CA SER A 190 11.62 -12.28 -1.26
C SER A 190 11.12 -10.83 -1.08
N ILE A 191 11.64 -10.14 -0.07
CA ILE A 191 11.46 -8.71 0.15
C ILE A 191 12.78 -7.96 0.14
N GLY A 192 12.75 -6.65 -0.09
CA GLY A 192 13.92 -5.80 0.03
C GLY A 192 13.58 -4.37 0.44
N LEU A 193 14.61 -3.62 0.82
CA LEU A 193 14.53 -2.17 1.02
C LEU A 193 15.43 -1.50 -0.01
N LEU A 194 14.84 -0.60 -0.80
CA LEU A 194 15.49 0.15 -1.86
C LEU A 194 15.46 1.62 -1.49
N GLY A 195 16.61 2.27 -1.44
CA GLY A 195 16.66 3.73 -1.35
C GLY A 195 15.99 4.34 -2.58
N THR A 196 15.36 5.50 -2.45
CA THR A 196 14.79 6.17 -3.62
C THR A 196 15.88 6.55 -4.62
N ASP A 197 17.16 6.62 -4.23
CA ASP A 197 18.33 6.74 -5.11
C ASP A 197 18.64 5.49 -5.96
N GLY A 198 17.87 4.40 -5.78
CA GLY A 198 18.01 3.14 -6.49
C GLY A 198 19.00 2.17 -5.85
N ARG A 199 19.58 2.48 -4.68
CA ARG A 199 20.49 1.58 -3.98
C ARG A 199 19.73 0.57 -3.13
N LEU A 200 19.94 -0.72 -3.41
CA LEU A 200 19.39 -1.79 -2.58
C LEU A 200 20.12 -1.80 -1.22
N GLN A 201 19.39 -1.55 -0.14
CA GLN A 201 19.92 -1.51 1.21
C GLN A 201 19.89 -2.89 1.88
N PHE A 202 18.89 -3.69 1.51
CA PHE A 202 18.62 -4.99 2.11
C PHE A 202 17.75 -5.83 1.18
N ALA A 203 17.97 -7.15 1.18
CA ALA A 203 17.05 -8.12 0.60
C ALA A 203 17.08 -9.40 1.42
N GLN A 204 15.91 -10.01 1.62
CA GLN A 204 15.77 -11.27 2.34
C GLN A 204 14.64 -12.09 1.75
N GLN A 205 14.87 -13.39 1.65
CA GLN A 205 13.82 -14.36 1.37
C GLN A 205 13.01 -14.65 2.63
N LEU A 206 11.68 -14.63 2.50
CA LEU A 206 10.73 -14.99 3.54
C LEU A 206 9.89 -16.17 3.09
N GLY A 207 9.50 -17.08 3.98
CA GLY A 207 8.80 -18.30 3.57
C GLY A 207 9.73 -19.29 2.87
N TYR A 208 9.59 -20.55 3.24
CA TYR A 208 10.49 -21.61 2.79
C TYR A 208 9.75 -22.77 2.16
N LYS A 209 8.41 -22.80 2.29
CA LYS A 209 7.59 -23.88 1.77
C LYS A 209 6.96 -23.47 0.46
N GLU A 210 6.72 -24.48 -0.37
CA GLU A 210 5.91 -24.34 -1.57
C GLU A 210 4.53 -23.77 -1.20
N ASN A 211 4.02 -22.87 -2.05
CA ASN A 211 2.76 -22.16 -1.85
C ASN A 211 2.72 -21.16 -0.69
N ASP A 212 3.83 -20.92 0.01
CA ASP A 212 3.93 -19.72 0.85
C ASP A 212 3.77 -18.49 -0.06
N ARG A 213 3.13 -17.44 0.45
CA ARG A 213 2.84 -16.18 -0.24
C ARG A 213 2.94 -15.03 0.75
N LEU A 214 3.42 -13.89 0.28
CA LEU A 214 3.40 -12.64 1.05
C LEU A 214 2.06 -11.92 0.87
N GLY A 215 1.54 -11.33 1.94
CA GLY A 215 0.33 -10.51 1.90
C GLY A 215 0.59 -9.04 1.55
N PRO A 216 -0.37 -8.16 1.85
CA PRO A 216 -0.18 -6.72 1.93
C PRO A 216 0.94 -6.34 2.90
N ILE A 217 1.28 -5.05 2.96
CA ILE A 217 2.29 -4.50 3.85
C ILE A 217 1.66 -3.33 4.61
N ALA A 218 1.77 -3.35 5.93
CA ALA A 218 1.45 -2.21 6.78
C ALA A 218 2.74 -1.50 7.19
N VAL A 219 2.73 -0.18 7.23
CA VAL A 219 3.87 0.66 7.56
C VAL A 219 3.52 1.52 8.77
N SER A 220 4.45 1.69 9.71
CA SER A 220 4.29 2.68 10.79
C SER A 220 4.48 4.09 10.23
N ALA A 221 3.70 5.05 10.71
CA ALA A 221 3.73 6.41 10.17
C ALA A 221 5.06 7.15 10.38
N ASP A 222 5.89 6.73 11.36
CA ASP A 222 7.25 7.24 11.51
C ASP A 222 8.22 6.73 10.43
N GLY A 223 7.86 5.66 9.73
CA GLY A 223 8.66 4.98 8.70
C GLY A 223 9.72 4.04 9.27
N HIS A 224 9.73 3.79 10.58
CA HIS A 224 10.75 2.95 11.20
C HIS A 224 10.42 1.47 11.14
N ARG A 225 9.16 1.09 10.93
CA ARG A 225 8.72 -0.31 10.93
C ARG A 225 7.78 -0.60 9.79
N PHE A 226 7.81 -1.85 9.35
CA PHE A 226 6.75 -2.41 8.53
C PHE A 226 6.39 -3.81 9.01
N ALA A 227 5.16 -4.21 8.71
CA ALA A 227 4.63 -5.53 9.00
C ALA A 227 4.13 -6.19 7.72
N ILE A 228 4.41 -7.48 7.56
CA ILE A 228 4.05 -8.27 6.39
C ILE A 228 3.39 -9.59 6.81
N LEU A 229 2.31 -9.96 6.13
CA LEU A 229 1.70 -11.28 6.31
C LEU A 229 2.48 -12.31 5.51
N LEU A 230 2.70 -13.46 6.11
CA LEU A 230 3.05 -14.70 5.43
C LEU A 230 1.84 -15.63 5.52
N TYR A 231 1.31 -16.05 4.39
CA TYR A 231 0.22 -17.02 4.31
C TYR A 231 0.60 -18.16 3.36
N ARG A 232 -0.14 -19.27 3.43
CA ARG A 232 0.02 -20.40 2.52
C ARG A 232 -1.29 -20.67 1.81
N LEU A 233 -1.21 -20.92 0.51
CA LEU A 233 -2.33 -21.46 -0.24
C LEU A 233 -2.38 -22.97 -0.03
N GLU A 234 -3.48 -23.46 0.50
CA GLU A 234 -3.71 -24.88 0.80
C GLU A 234 -5.00 -25.36 0.12
N GLY A 235 -5.12 -26.66 -0.05
CA GLY A 235 -6.18 -27.27 -0.86
C GLY A 235 -5.74 -27.38 -2.32
N GLU A 236 -5.94 -28.58 -2.86
CA GLU A 236 -5.68 -28.90 -4.25
C GLU A 236 -6.98 -29.42 -4.84
N ILE A 237 -7.29 -28.99 -6.06
CA ILE A 237 -8.39 -29.58 -6.81
C ILE A 237 -7.80 -30.84 -7.46
N ASP A 238 -7.86 -31.95 -6.72
CA ASP A 238 -7.53 -33.24 -7.30
C ASP A 238 -8.72 -33.74 -8.12
N PHE A 239 -8.62 -33.56 -9.43
CA PHE A 239 -9.63 -34.01 -10.38
C PHE A 239 -9.63 -35.54 -10.56
N ALA A 240 -8.56 -36.25 -10.19
CA ALA A 240 -8.43 -37.69 -10.39
C ALA A 240 -9.18 -38.49 -9.31
N ASP A 241 -9.16 -38.02 -8.04
CA ASP A 241 -9.73 -38.75 -6.90
C ASP A 241 -11.08 -38.20 -6.40
N TYR A 242 -11.70 -37.25 -7.10
CA TYR A 242 -12.95 -36.57 -6.69
C TYR A 242 -12.91 -35.95 -5.27
N HIS A 243 -11.73 -35.86 -4.65
CA HIS A 243 -11.53 -35.20 -3.37
C HIS A 243 -11.28 -33.71 -3.59
N ILE A 244 -12.38 -32.95 -3.59
CA ILE A 244 -12.31 -31.49 -3.64
C ILE A 244 -11.95 -31.00 -2.22
N ARG A 245 -10.66 -30.78 -1.97
CA ARG A 245 -10.26 -29.91 -0.84
C ARG A 245 -10.38 -28.48 -1.34
N SER A 246 -11.46 -27.79 -0.95
CA SER A 246 -11.70 -26.40 -1.33
C SER A 246 -10.43 -25.57 -1.07
N PRO A 247 -9.91 -24.87 -2.11
CA PRO A 247 -8.78 -23.98 -1.95
C PRO A 247 -9.06 -22.99 -0.82
N HIS A 248 -8.11 -22.86 0.09
CA HIS A 248 -8.20 -21.95 1.23
C HIS A 248 -6.83 -21.35 1.52
N THR A 249 -6.84 -20.20 2.17
CA THR A 249 -5.62 -19.54 2.61
C THR A 249 -5.41 -19.78 4.09
N THR A 250 -4.20 -20.16 4.48
CA THR A 250 -3.80 -20.26 5.87
C THR A 250 -2.79 -19.21 6.24
N LEU A 251 -3.16 -18.27 7.12
CA LEU A 251 -2.20 -17.35 7.71
C LEU A 251 -1.15 -18.19 8.46
N GLN A 252 0.12 -17.94 8.17
CA GLN A 252 1.25 -18.60 8.85
C GLN A 252 1.78 -17.69 9.93
N SER A 253 2.11 -16.45 9.56
CA SER A 253 2.63 -15.47 10.50
C SER A 253 2.42 -14.03 10.05
N ILE A 254 2.48 -13.11 11.02
CA ILE A 254 2.67 -11.68 10.78
C ILE A 254 4.05 -11.31 11.27
N LEU A 255 4.90 -10.84 10.37
CA LEU A 255 6.29 -10.51 10.66
C LEU A 255 6.46 -9.00 10.71
N VAL A 256 7.10 -8.48 11.76
CA VAL A 256 7.40 -7.05 11.94
C VAL A 256 8.90 -6.83 11.86
N TYR A 257 9.29 -5.91 10.98
CA TYR A 257 10.69 -5.54 10.75
C TYR A 257 10.96 -4.13 11.26
N ASP A 258 12.10 -3.96 11.92
CA ASP A 258 12.65 -2.65 12.29
C ASP A 258 13.68 -2.21 11.27
N ILE A 259 13.37 -1.12 10.58
CA ILE A 259 14.20 -0.59 9.49
C ILE A 259 15.52 -0.03 10.02
N PRO A 260 15.55 0.83 11.06
CA PRO A 260 16.80 1.36 11.59
C PRO A 260 17.74 0.26 12.08
N SER A 261 17.23 -0.71 12.86
CA SER A 261 18.06 -1.79 13.39
C SER A 261 18.34 -2.89 12.35
N ARG A 262 17.58 -2.96 11.26
CA ARG A 262 17.65 -3.99 10.21
C ARG A 262 17.42 -5.41 10.71
N HIS A 263 16.44 -5.59 11.59
CA HIS A 263 16.14 -6.90 12.17
C HIS A 263 14.62 -7.14 12.27
N TRP A 264 14.24 -8.41 12.20
CA TRP A 264 12.88 -8.85 12.56
C TRP A 264 12.71 -8.75 14.07
N LEU A 265 11.76 -7.93 14.51
CA LEU A 265 11.48 -7.75 15.94
C LEU A 265 10.51 -8.79 16.48
N PHE A 266 9.55 -9.18 15.66
CA PHE A 266 8.39 -9.93 16.12
C PHE A 266 7.81 -10.77 14.99
N GLY A 267 7.44 -11.99 15.32
CA GLY A 267 6.65 -12.88 14.46
C GLY A 267 5.48 -13.41 15.26
N LEU A 268 4.26 -13.00 14.91
CA LEU A 268 3.05 -13.61 15.46
C LEU A 268 2.70 -14.82 14.60
N GLU A 269 2.89 -16.02 15.12
CA GLU A 269 2.41 -17.24 14.45
C GLU A 269 0.88 -17.32 14.56
N ALA A 270 0.21 -17.64 13.46
CA ALA A 270 -1.23 -17.82 13.47
C ALA A 270 -1.58 -19.09 14.26
N ASN A 271 -2.52 -18.96 15.20
CA ASN A 271 -3.11 -20.13 15.83
C ASN A 271 -4.14 -20.79 14.89
N LYS A 272 -4.51 -22.06 15.15
CA LYS A 272 -5.48 -22.81 14.33
C LYS A 272 -6.85 -22.14 14.14
N LYS A 273 -7.22 -21.18 14.99
CA LYS A 273 -8.49 -20.45 14.88
C LYS A 273 -8.39 -19.27 13.91
N MET A 274 -7.23 -18.62 13.82
CA MET A 274 -6.96 -17.45 12.95
C MET A 274 -6.38 -17.83 11.59
N SER A 275 -6.34 -19.13 11.26
CA SER A 275 -5.48 -19.64 10.19
C SER A 275 -6.24 -20.16 8.98
N ARG A 276 -7.54 -19.92 8.80
CA ARG A 276 -8.24 -20.42 7.61
C ARG A 276 -9.22 -19.39 7.06
N TYR A 277 -8.97 -18.98 5.83
CA TYR A 277 -9.78 -18.04 5.09
C TYR A 277 -10.31 -18.71 3.83
N GLU A 278 -11.63 -18.64 3.65
CA GLU A 278 -12.30 -19.13 2.45
C GLU A 278 -12.25 -18.05 1.35
N PRO A 279 -12.37 -18.44 0.06
CA PRO A 279 -12.46 -17.47 -1.01
C PRO A 279 -13.75 -16.65 -0.87
N ALA A 280 -13.63 -15.33 -0.95
CA ALA A 280 -14.78 -14.42 -1.04
C ALA A 280 -15.51 -14.59 -2.40
N PRO A 281 -16.77 -14.14 -2.51
CA PRO A 281 -17.48 -14.06 -3.78
C PRO A 281 -16.67 -13.26 -4.81
N GLY A 282 -16.09 -13.93 -5.80
CA GLY A 282 -15.13 -13.33 -6.76
C GLY A 282 -13.76 -14.01 -6.79
N GLY A 283 -13.50 -14.99 -5.92
CA GLY A 283 -12.30 -15.85 -5.97
C GLY A 283 -11.05 -15.24 -5.34
N PHE A 284 -11.17 -14.08 -4.70
CA PHE A 284 -10.09 -13.49 -3.90
C PHE A 284 -10.17 -14.02 -2.46
N PHE A 285 -9.02 -14.27 -1.84
CA PHE A 285 -8.97 -14.63 -0.43
C PHE A 285 -8.95 -13.35 0.41
N GLU A 286 -9.90 -13.21 1.33
CA GLU A 286 -9.88 -12.15 2.33
C GLU A 286 -8.80 -12.48 3.37
N LEU A 287 -7.67 -11.80 3.26
CA LEU A 287 -6.63 -11.84 4.29
C LEU A 287 -7.05 -10.93 5.45
N PRO A 288 -6.60 -11.21 6.69
CA PRO A 288 -6.89 -10.34 7.80
C PRO A 288 -6.32 -8.95 7.55
N GLU A 289 -7.10 -7.93 7.88
CA GLU A 289 -6.62 -6.55 7.90
C GLU A 289 -5.77 -6.33 9.13
N TYR A 290 -4.72 -5.52 8.99
CA TYR A 290 -3.83 -5.22 10.09
C TYR A 290 -3.15 -3.88 9.87
N ALA A 291 -2.77 -3.23 10.97
CA ALA A 291 -2.12 -1.93 10.97
C ALA A 291 -1.08 -1.83 12.07
N LEU A 292 -0.10 -0.95 11.87
CA LEU A 292 0.85 -0.53 12.89
C LEU A 292 0.40 0.81 13.47
N SER A 293 0.65 1.03 14.77
CA SER A 293 0.52 2.37 15.35
C SER A 293 1.49 3.34 14.69
N PRO A 294 1.27 4.67 14.80
CA PRO A 294 2.14 5.67 14.18
C PRO A 294 3.62 5.54 14.56
N ASP A 295 3.92 5.17 15.81
CA ASP A 295 5.26 4.93 16.36
C ASP A 295 5.73 3.47 16.20
N GLY A 296 4.92 2.63 15.56
CA GLY A 296 5.16 1.21 15.38
C GLY A 296 5.26 0.40 16.68
N SER A 297 4.84 0.94 17.83
CA SER A 297 4.90 0.24 19.13
C SER A 297 3.74 -0.72 19.37
N LEU A 298 2.66 -0.62 18.60
CA LEU A 298 1.50 -1.50 18.63
C LEU A 298 1.19 -2.04 17.23
N MET A 299 0.58 -3.22 17.18
CA MET A 299 0.00 -3.80 15.98
C MET A 299 -1.44 -4.20 16.27
N ALA A 300 -2.37 -3.78 15.42
CA ALA A 300 -3.76 -4.20 15.48
C ALA A 300 -4.04 -5.18 14.34
N ILE A 301 -4.80 -6.23 14.62
CA ILE A 301 -5.28 -7.22 13.63
C ILE A 301 -6.81 -7.27 13.75
N LEU A 302 -7.50 -7.12 12.64
CA LEU A 302 -8.93 -7.36 12.51
C LEU A 302 -9.13 -8.79 12.00
N ALA A 303 -9.72 -9.64 12.84
CA ALA A 303 -10.05 -11.02 12.52
C ALA A 303 -11.35 -11.42 13.24
N ASP A 304 -12.26 -12.11 12.52
CA ASP A 304 -13.53 -12.61 13.05
C ASP A 304 -14.33 -11.55 13.82
N ASP A 305 -14.52 -10.37 13.20
CA ASP A 305 -15.22 -9.21 13.78
C ASP A 305 -14.61 -8.66 15.09
N SER A 306 -13.39 -9.07 15.42
CA SER A 306 -12.68 -8.65 16.63
C SER A 306 -11.37 -7.94 16.28
N VAL A 307 -11.05 -6.88 17.01
CA VAL A 307 -9.76 -6.20 16.93
C VAL A 307 -8.87 -6.68 18.05
N GLN A 308 -7.75 -7.31 17.70
CA GLN A 308 -6.73 -7.74 18.64
C GLN A 308 -5.51 -6.82 18.55
N VAL A 309 -5.06 -6.30 19.69
CA VAL A 309 -3.95 -5.36 19.77
C VAL A 309 -2.77 -6.00 20.49
N TYR A 310 -1.62 -5.97 19.83
CA TYR A 310 -0.36 -6.53 20.31
C TYR A 310 0.62 -5.40 20.57
N ARG A 311 1.28 -5.42 21.74
CA ARG A 311 2.40 -4.53 22.01
C ARG A 311 3.67 -5.11 21.40
N LEU A 312 4.31 -4.35 20.53
CA LEU A 312 5.55 -4.72 19.88
C LEU A 312 6.75 -4.40 20.77
N PRO A 313 7.86 -5.17 20.67
CA PRO A 313 9.09 -4.84 21.38
C PRO A 313 9.58 -3.42 21.04
N PRO A 314 10.24 -2.72 21.97
CA PRO A 314 10.90 -1.45 21.67
C PRO A 314 11.96 -1.67 20.57
N PRO A 315 12.33 -0.61 19.82
CA PRO A 315 13.39 -0.73 18.82
C PRO A 315 14.65 -1.22 19.51
N CYS A 316 15.42 -2.10 18.84
CA CYS A 316 16.77 -2.39 19.32
C CYS A 316 17.55 -1.08 19.23
N SER A 317 17.77 -0.41 20.36
CA SER A 317 18.73 0.67 20.45
C SER A 317 20.07 0.07 20.05
N GLY A 318 20.49 0.34 18.81
CA GLY A 318 21.77 -0.13 18.33
C GLY A 318 22.82 0.23 19.36
N SER A 319 23.53 -0.79 19.87
CA SER A 319 24.85 -0.59 20.45
C SER A 319 25.57 0.39 19.54
N ALA A 320 25.89 1.57 20.06
CA ALA A 320 26.79 2.49 19.39
C ALA A 320 27.95 1.64 18.88
N ALA A 321 28.18 1.66 17.57
CA ALA A 321 29.31 0.98 16.98
C ALA A 321 30.55 1.36 17.79
N ALA A 322 31.14 0.38 18.47
CA ALA A 322 32.46 0.55 19.03
C ALA A 322 33.36 0.94 17.86
N LYS A 323 33.95 2.14 17.97
CA LYS A 323 34.99 2.62 17.06
C LYS A 323 36.19 1.68 17.08
#